data_AF-A0A933HIN4-F1
#
_entry.id   AF-A0A933HIN4-F1
#
_cell.length_a   1.000
_cell.length_b   1.000
_cell.length_c   1.000
_cell.angle_alpha   90.00
_cell.angle_beta   90.00
_cell.angle_gamma   90.00
#
_symmetry.space_group_name_H-M   'P 1'
#
loop_
_entity.id
_entity.type
_entity.pdbx_description
1 polymer ?
#
loop_
_entity_poly.entity_id
_entity_poly.type
_entity_poly.pdbx_seq_one_letter_code
_entity_poly.pdbx_strand_id
1 'polypeptide(L)'
;MDTFKDLKERAKRADIMAIAERVATLRRVSTGENGPEFAAPCPLNCGSDHDGFRVQPDRNRWLCRRCTNGKWRDAIDLHQRLTRKNFADAVWELASGYAIPLTTTRCVAEPKPDPHGTPPSQEWQTQAFSLMARFEDSLWSKDGERARAWLTNRGLKRETLKKFRVGYNPNVLKLDASKWGLSSDYPFYVQSGIILPTITGNAIWKVNIRRPVKPTDDAPKYVLIRGSRPTALFNADRLICGSPAGIAEGELDAMLLQQEVDRACVVLTAVTFGSCSARC
;
A
#
# COMPACT_ATOMS: atom_id res chain seq x y z
N MET A 1 8.83 3.00 -31.58
CA MET A 1 8.20 3.36 -30.30
C MET A 1 6.71 3.41 -30.56
N ASP A 2 5.92 2.60 -29.85
CA ASP A 2 4.45 2.65 -29.99
C ASP A 2 3.93 4.00 -29.50
N THR A 3 3.03 4.63 -30.25
CA THR A 3 2.44 5.89 -29.82
C THR A 3 1.37 5.64 -28.74
N PHE A 4 1.04 6.65 -27.93
CA PHE A 4 -0.05 6.52 -26.95
C PHE A 4 -1.40 6.18 -27.61
N LYS A 5 -1.59 6.57 -28.88
CA LYS A 5 -2.75 6.19 -29.68
C LYS A 5 -2.78 4.67 -29.93
N ASP A 6 -1.63 4.07 -30.26
CA ASP A 6 -1.52 2.63 -30.49
C ASP A 6 -1.73 1.83 -29.20
N LEU A 7 -1.20 2.33 -28.07
CA LEU A 7 -1.47 1.78 -26.74
C LEU A 7 -2.96 1.79 -26.41
N LYS A 8 -3.63 2.93 -26.65
CA LYS A 8 -5.07 3.06 -26.40
C LYS A 8 -5.90 2.09 -27.26
N GLU A 9 -5.57 1.92 -28.53
CA GLU A 9 -6.30 0.98 -29.40
C GLU A 9 -6.08 -0.48 -28.99
N ARG A 10 -4.90 -0.85 -28.50
CA ARG A 10 -4.66 -2.17 -27.90
C ARG A 10 -5.46 -2.36 -26.62
N ALA A 11 -5.43 -1.38 -25.71
CA ALA A 11 -6.16 -1.44 -24.44
C ALA A 11 -7.67 -1.59 -24.63
N LYS A 12 -8.25 -0.94 -25.65
CA LYS A 12 -9.67 -1.11 -26.01
C LYS A 12 -10.05 -2.52 -26.45
N ARG A 13 -9.09 -3.29 -26.96
CA ARG A 13 -9.27 -4.69 -27.39
C ARG A 13 -9.04 -5.69 -26.24
N ALA A 14 -8.70 -5.21 -25.04
CA ALA A 14 -8.59 -6.08 -23.89
C ALA A 14 -9.93 -6.81 -23.66
N ASP A 15 -9.84 -8.11 -23.41
CA ASP A 15 -11.00 -8.97 -23.20
C ASP A 15 -11.67 -8.64 -21.85
N ILE A 16 -12.85 -8.02 -21.93
CA ILE A 16 -13.60 -7.62 -20.75
C ILE A 16 -14.13 -8.82 -19.96
N MET A 17 -14.37 -9.96 -20.62
CA MET A 17 -14.80 -11.18 -19.95
C MET A 17 -13.68 -11.69 -19.06
N ALA A 18 -12.46 -11.78 -19.61
CA ALA A 18 -11.28 -12.15 -18.84
C ALA A 18 -11.01 -11.18 -17.67
N ILE A 19 -11.33 -9.89 -17.79
CA ILE A 19 -11.24 -8.94 -16.67
C ILE A 19 -12.32 -9.24 -15.62
N ALA A 20 -13.55 -9.47 -16.06
CA ALA A 20 -14.70 -9.66 -15.18
C ALA A 20 -14.68 -11.00 -14.44
N GLU A 21 -14.31 -12.10 -15.11
CA GLU A 21 -14.17 -13.44 -14.53
C GLU A 21 -13.12 -13.49 -13.42
N ARG A 22 -12.12 -12.60 -13.45
CA ARG A 22 -11.10 -12.48 -12.40
C ARG A 22 -11.63 -11.86 -11.11
N VAL A 23 -12.73 -11.10 -11.16
CA VAL A 23 -13.21 -10.30 -10.01
C VAL A 23 -14.62 -10.66 -9.55
N ALA A 24 -15.34 -11.46 -10.33
CA ALA A 24 -16.70 -11.85 -10.01
C ALA A 24 -17.02 -13.25 -10.55
N THR A 25 -17.80 -14.01 -9.78
CA THR A 25 -18.39 -15.26 -10.26
C THR A 25 -19.58 -14.93 -11.16
N LEU A 26 -19.33 -14.93 -12.46
CA LEU A 26 -20.32 -14.57 -13.47
C LEU A 26 -21.31 -15.72 -13.74
N ARG A 27 -22.60 -15.39 -13.74
CA ARG A 27 -23.67 -16.29 -14.16
C ARG A 27 -24.26 -15.78 -15.46
N ARG A 28 -24.43 -16.67 -16.43
CA ARG A 28 -25.11 -16.33 -17.69
C ARG A 28 -26.59 -16.04 -17.41
N VAL A 29 -27.08 -14.90 -17.89
CA VAL A 29 -28.46 -14.42 -17.69
C VAL A 29 -29.25 -14.25 -18.97
N SER A 30 -28.59 -14.21 -20.14
CA SER A 30 -29.27 -14.13 -21.43
C SER A 30 -28.48 -14.80 -22.56
N THR A 31 -29.23 -15.27 -23.56
CA THR A 31 -28.80 -15.84 -24.84
C THR A 31 -29.40 -15.10 -26.03
N GLY A 32 -29.96 -13.90 -25.83
CA GLY A 32 -30.68 -13.15 -26.86
C GLY A 32 -29.82 -12.68 -28.05
N GLU A 33 -30.46 -12.00 -29.00
CA GLU A 33 -29.88 -11.52 -30.27
C GLU A 33 -28.63 -10.62 -30.11
N ASN A 34 -28.39 -10.08 -28.92
CA ASN A 34 -27.26 -9.20 -28.61
C ASN A 34 -26.01 -9.93 -28.08
N GLY A 35 -26.00 -11.26 -28.14
CA GLY A 35 -24.94 -12.11 -27.59
C GLY A 35 -25.22 -12.54 -26.14
N PRO A 36 -24.36 -13.41 -25.56
CA PRO A 36 -24.50 -13.82 -24.18
C PRO A 36 -24.32 -12.62 -23.24
N GLU A 37 -25.17 -12.55 -22.23
CA GLU A 37 -24.99 -11.59 -21.13
C GLU A 37 -24.77 -12.34 -19.83
N PHE A 38 -23.85 -11.82 -19.03
CA PHE A 38 -23.49 -12.34 -17.74
C PHE A 38 -23.79 -11.33 -16.64
N ALA A 39 -24.23 -11.80 -15.49
CA ALA A 39 -24.47 -10.98 -14.31
C ALA A 39 -23.73 -11.54 -13.09
N ALA A 40 -23.35 -10.64 -12.19
CA ALA A 40 -22.83 -10.97 -10.87
C ALA A 40 -23.06 -9.81 -9.89
N PRO A 41 -22.79 -10.02 -8.58
CA PRO A 41 -22.65 -8.93 -7.64
C PRO A 41 -21.53 -7.98 -8.07
N CYS A 42 -21.70 -6.68 -7.79
CA CYS A 42 -20.72 -5.69 -8.21
C CYS A 42 -19.41 -5.82 -7.42
N PRO A 43 -18.25 -6.00 -8.10
CA PRO A 43 -16.94 -6.15 -7.44
C PRO A 43 -16.45 -4.85 -6.77
N LEU A 44 -17.10 -3.70 -7.06
CA LEU A 44 -16.77 -2.40 -6.49
C LEU A 44 -17.47 -2.13 -5.15
N ASN A 45 -18.22 -3.11 -4.61
CA ASN A 45 -18.95 -3.01 -3.34
C ASN A 45 -19.86 -1.77 -3.23
N CYS A 46 -20.48 -1.37 -4.35
CA CYS A 46 -21.32 -0.17 -4.37
C CYS A 46 -22.70 -0.38 -3.74
N GLY A 47 -23.05 -1.59 -3.29
CA GLY A 47 -24.37 -1.94 -2.77
C GLY A 47 -25.47 -1.98 -3.85
N SER A 48 -25.11 -2.32 -5.10
CA SER A 48 -26.11 -2.71 -6.09
C SER A 48 -26.71 -4.07 -5.72
N ASP A 49 -27.86 -4.41 -6.30
CA ASP A 49 -28.43 -5.74 -6.21
C ASP A 49 -27.48 -6.84 -6.73
N HIS A 50 -27.80 -8.09 -6.39
CA HIS A 50 -26.97 -9.27 -6.66
C HIS A 50 -26.70 -9.53 -8.16
N ASP A 51 -27.44 -8.90 -9.07
CA ASP A 51 -27.26 -8.95 -10.54
C ASP A 51 -26.94 -7.56 -11.13
N GLY A 52 -26.42 -6.67 -10.29
CA GLY A 52 -26.21 -5.26 -10.62
C GLY A 52 -25.04 -5.03 -11.56
N PHE A 53 -24.05 -5.92 -11.59
CA PHE A 53 -22.92 -5.90 -12.52
C PHE A 53 -23.18 -6.83 -13.69
N ARG A 54 -23.10 -6.28 -14.91
CA ARG A 54 -23.42 -6.98 -16.16
C ARG A 54 -22.29 -6.86 -17.17
N VAL A 55 -22.04 -7.93 -17.91
CA VAL A 55 -20.95 -8.03 -18.90
C VAL A 55 -21.49 -8.65 -20.18
N GLN A 56 -21.13 -8.04 -21.31
CA GLN A 56 -21.41 -8.55 -22.65
C GLN A 56 -20.08 -8.71 -23.39
N PRO A 57 -19.53 -9.94 -23.48
CA PRO A 57 -18.23 -10.20 -24.11
C PRO A 57 -18.20 -9.80 -25.58
N ASP A 58 -19.22 -10.17 -26.36
CA ASP A 58 -19.28 -9.92 -27.81
C ASP A 58 -19.22 -8.42 -28.18
N ARG A 59 -19.67 -7.57 -27.26
CA ARG A 59 -19.66 -6.10 -27.41
C ARG A 59 -18.57 -5.42 -26.60
N ASN A 60 -17.70 -6.21 -25.97
CA ASN A 60 -16.60 -5.79 -25.09
C ASN A 60 -16.97 -4.69 -24.08
N ARG A 61 -18.13 -4.84 -23.40
CA ARG A 61 -18.69 -3.80 -22.54
C ARG A 61 -19.29 -4.35 -21.25
N TRP A 62 -19.28 -3.50 -20.22
CA TRP A 62 -19.84 -3.80 -18.91
C TRP A 62 -20.73 -2.65 -18.43
N LEU A 63 -21.55 -2.92 -17.43
CA LEU A 63 -22.20 -1.88 -16.65
C LEU A 63 -22.36 -2.30 -15.20
N CYS A 64 -22.59 -1.31 -14.34
CA CYS A 64 -23.22 -1.55 -13.06
C CYS A 64 -24.38 -0.57 -12.89
N ARG A 65 -25.53 -1.08 -12.43
CA ARG A 65 -26.74 -0.28 -12.17
C ARG A 65 -26.47 0.96 -11.29
N ARG A 66 -25.48 0.89 -10.39
CA ARG A 66 -25.08 2.00 -9.51
C ARG A 66 -23.74 2.65 -9.91
N CYS A 67 -22.66 1.91 -10.17
CA CYS A 67 -21.35 2.55 -10.46
C CYS A 67 -21.33 3.33 -11.77
N THR A 68 -22.13 2.89 -12.76
CA THR A 68 -22.20 3.53 -14.08
C THR A 68 -23.60 4.10 -14.35
N ASN A 69 -24.48 4.13 -13.36
CA ASN A 69 -25.90 4.49 -13.50
C ASN A 69 -26.58 3.71 -14.64
N GLY A 70 -26.26 2.42 -14.80
CA GLY A 70 -26.79 1.57 -15.85
C GLY A 70 -26.26 1.86 -17.26
N LYS A 71 -25.26 2.75 -17.41
CA LYS A 71 -24.64 3.02 -18.71
C LYS A 71 -23.55 1.99 -19.00
N TRP A 72 -23.54 1.47 -20.23
CA TRP A 72 -22.47 0.60 -20.71
C TRP A 72 -21.14 1.37 -20.85
N ARG A 73 -20.06 0.73 -20.44
CA ARG A 73 -18.68 1.24 -20.43
C ARG A 73 -17.72 0.18 -20.97
N ASP A 74 -16.51 0.59 -21.32
CA ASP A 74 -15.50 -0.29 -21.91
C ASP A 74 -14.62 -1.00 -20.87
N ALA A 75 -13.75 -1.89 -21.36
CA ALA A 75 -12.79 -2.63 -20.56
C ALA A 75 -11.81 -1.71 -19.79
N ILE A 76 -11.47 -0.55 -20.36
CA ILE A 76 -10.56 0.43 -19.72
C ILE A 76 -11.26 1.04 -18.50
N ASP A 77 -12.50 1.48 -18.63
CA ASP A 77 -13.28 2.03 -17.50
C ASP A 77 -13.48 0.99 -16.39
N LEU A 78 -13.71 -0.28 -16.75
CA LEU A 78 -13.78 -1.37 -15.77
C LEU A 78 -12.46 -1.49 -15.00
N HIS A 79 -11.36 -1.59 -15.73
CA HIS A 79 -10.02 -1.74 -15.16
C HIS A 79 -9.63 -0.55 -14.28
N GLN A 80 -9.90 0.68 -14.73
CA GLN A 80 -9.68 1.90 -13.94
C GLN A 80 -10.41 1.86 -12.60
N ARG A 81 -11.67 1.42 -12.58
CA ARG A 81 -12.47 1.37 -11.35
C ARG A 81 -12.02 0.26 -10.41
N LEU A 82 -11.69 -0.91 -10.96
CA LEU A 82 -11.19 -2.05 -10.18
C LEU A 82 -9.83 -1.73 -9.53
N THR A 83 -8.94 -1.07 -10.27
CA THR A 83 -7.56 -0.77 -9.82
C THR A 83 -7.42 0.61 -9.15
N ARG A 84 -8.42 1.49 -9.25
CA ARG A 84 -8.39 2.90 -8.84
C ARG A 84 -7.25 3.70 -9.51
N LYS A 85 -6.85 3.32 -10.71
CA LYS A 85 -5.80 3.99 -11.49
C LYS A 85 -6.36 5.04 -12.46
N ASN A 86 -5.49 5.97 -12.86
CA ASN A 86 -5.84 6.96 -13.88
C ASN A 86 -5.94 6.31 -15.28
N PHE A 87 -6.44 7.07 -16.26
CA PHE A 87 -6.70 6.56 -17.60
C PHE A 87 -5.42 6.10 -18.33
N ALA A 88 -4.32 6.85 -18.18
CA ALA A 88 -3.07 6.54 -18.86
C ALA A 88 -2.46 5.23 -18.33
N ASP A 89 -2.47 5.05 -17.01
CA ASP A 89 -1.97 3.83 -16.37
C ASP A 89 -2.80 2.60 -16.79
N ALA A 90 -4.13 2.74 -16.79
CA ALA A 90 -5.03 1.66 -17.20
C ALA A 90 -4.83 1.26 -18.67
N VAL A 91 -4.65 2.24 -19.56
CA VAL A 91 -4.31 1.99 -20.96
C VAL A 91 -2.99 1.24 -21.07
N TRP A 92 -1.98 1.66 -20.32
CA TRP A 92 -0.65 1.06 -20.38
C TRP A 92 -0.65 -0.40 -19.91
N GLU A 93 -1.34 -0.69 -18.80
CA GLU A 93 -1.45 -2.05 -18.24
C GLU A 93 -2.20 -3.01 -19.17
N LEU A 94 -3.37 -2.58 -19.66
CA LEU A 94 -4.17 -3.38 -20.59
C LEU A 94 -3.44 -3.59 -21.93
N ALA A 95 -2.75 -2.57 -22.44
CA ALA A 95 -2.03 -2.66 -23.71
C ALA A 95 -0.74 -3.50 -23.63
N SER A 96 -0.12 -3.58 -22.45
CA SER A 96 1.12 -4.35 -22.22
C SER A 96 0.85 -5.83 -21.97
N GLY A 97 -0.41 -6.28 -22.04
CA GLY A 97 -0.80 -7.66 -21.70
C GLY A 97 -0.67 -7.96 -20.20
N TYR A 98 -0.41 -6.93 -19.38
CA TYR A 98 -0.35 -7.02 -17.93
C TYR A 98 -1.77 -7.01 -17.38
N ALA A 99 -2.53 -8.04 -17.72
CA ALA A 99 -3.82 -8.29 -17.13
C ALA A 99 -3.61 -8.65 -15.67
N ILE A 100 -3.98 -7.71 -14.79
CA ILE A 100 -4.59 -7.96 -13.48
C ILE A 100 -4.15 -9.29 -12.82
N PRO A 101 -3.21 -9.31 -11.86
CA PRO A 101 -3.12 -10.42 -10.92
C PRO A 101 -4.19 -10.23 -9.85
N LEU A 102 -5.44 -10.48 -10.22
CA LEU A 102 -6.56 -10.59 -9.29
C LEU A 102 -6.92 -12.06 -9.23
N THR A 103 -6.10 -12.80 -8.51
CA THR A 103 -6.62 -13.98 -7.82
C THR A 103 -7.45 -13.43 -6.66
N THR A 104 -8.71 -13.02 -6.89
CA THR A 104 -9.64 -12.95 -5.77
C THR A 104 -10.10 -14.37 -5.44
N THR A 105 -9.17 -15.24 -5.03
CA THR A 105 -9.56 -16.24 -4.03
C THR A 105 -10.07 -15.40 -2.88
N ARG A 106 -11.35 -15.55 -2.52
CA ARG A 106 -11.93 -14.92 -1.34
C ARG A 106 -10.93 -14.99 -0.17
N CYS A 107 -10.29 -13.87 0.17
CA CYS A 107 -9.83 -13.66 1.55
C CYS A 107 -11.06 -13.30 2.39
N VAL A 108 -12.06 -14.18 2.41
CA VAL A 108 -12.94 -14.26 3.57
C VAL A 108 -12.23 -15.19 4.52
N ALA A 109 -11.12 -14.71 5.09
CA ALA A 109 -10.89 -15.10 6.46
C ALA A 109 -12.03 -14.43 7.21
N GLU A 110 -12.89 -15.22 7.86
CA GLU A 110 -13.61 -14.70 9.04
C GLU A 110 -12.60 -13.87 9.86
N PRO A 111 -12.99 -12.75 10.48
CA PRO A 111 -12.11 -12.04 11.39
C PRO A 111 -11.79 -13.00 12.53
N LYS A 112 -10.75 -13.83 12.34
CA LYS A 112 -10.03 -14.42 13.43
C LYS A 112 -9.58 -13.22 14.25
N PRO A 113 -9.81 -13.21 15.58
CA PRO A 113 -9.25 -12.16 16.42
C PRO A 113 -7.79 -11.99 16.02
N ASP A 114 -7.43 -10.75 15.68
CA ASP A 114 -6.12 -10.44 15.10
C ASP A 114 -5.04 -11.09 15.97
N PRO A 115 -4.28 -12.08 15.44
CA PRO A 115 -3.18 -12.67 16.21
C PRO A 115 -2.12 -11.61 16.56
N HIS A 116 -2.13 -10.47 15.89
CA HIS A 116 -1.39 -9.27 16.23
C HIS A 116 -2.29 -8.42 17.14
N GLY A 117 -1.94 -8.32 18.43
CA GLY A 117 -2.77 -7.63 19.43
C GLY A 117 -3.13 -6.18 19.06
N THR A 118 -3.87 -5.49 19.93
CA THR A 118 -4.32 -4.11 19.66
C THR A 118 -3.18 -3.15 19.23
N PRO A 119 -3.43 -2.07 18.49
CA PRO A 119 -2.42 -1.03 18.32
C PRO A 119 -2.00 -0.42 19.68
N PRO A 120 -0.88 0.32 19.76
CA PRO A 120 -0.57 1.14 20.94
C PRO A 120 -1.75 2.04 21.34
N SER A 121 -1.82 2.43 22.62
CA SER A 121 -2.93 3.21 23.19
C SER A 121 -3.19 4.52 22.46
N GLN A 122 -4.39 5.08 22.60
CA GLN A 122 -4.78 6.31 21.92
C GLN A 122 -3.91 7.51 22.30
N GLU A 123 -3.48 7.59 23.57
CA GLU A 123 -2.53 8.58 24.06
C GLU A 123 -1.19 8.45 23.34
N TRP A 124 -0.68 7.23 23.23
CA TRP A 124 0.55 6.94 22.50
C TRP A 124 0.41 7.33 21.02
N GLN A 125 -0.68 6.94 20.36
CA GLN A 125 -0.96 7.29 18.95
C GLN A 125 -0.92 8.79 18.74
N THR A 126 -1.61 9.54 19.60
CA THR A 126 -1.71 11.01 19.49
C THR A 126 -0.34 11.67 19.59
N GLN A 127 0.47 11.26 20.57
CA GLN A 127 1.83 11.77 20.73
C GLN A 127 2.74 11.34 19.56
N ALA A 128 2.62 10.09 19.11
CA ALA A 128 3.42 9.56 18.01
C ALA A 128 3.13 10.29 16.70
N PHE A 129 1.86 10.50 16.32
CA PHE A 129 1.50 11.26 15.12
C PHE A 129 2.01 12.70 15.15
N SER A 130 1.87 13.38 16.29
CA SER A 130 2.40 14.74 16.48
C SER A 130 3.93 14.78 16.37
N LEU A 131 4.61 13.80 16.96
CA LEU A 131 6.06 13.69 16.87
C LEU A 131 6.52 13.36 15.44
N MET A 132 5.81 12.48 14.71
CA MET A 132 6.14 12.13 13.33
C MET A 132 6.05 13.32 12.39
N ALA A 133 5.00 14.14 12.52
CA ALA A 133 4.86 15.35 11.70
C ALA A 133 6.08 16.27 11.85
N ARG A 134 6.56 16.47 13.09
CA ARG A 134 7.78 17.27 13.34
C ARG A 134 9.04 16.64 12.72
N PHE A 135 9.16 15.33 12.73
CA PHE A 135 10.30 14.64 12.12
C PHE A 135 10.24 14.65 10.60
N GLU A 136 9.06 14.56 10.00
CA GLU A 136 8.87 14.75 8.56
C GLU A 136 9.32 16.15 8.15
N ASP A 137 8.88 17.19 8.86
CA ASP A 137 9.31 18.57 8.61
C ASP A 137 10.83 18.74 8.78
N SER A 138 11.40 18.15 9.83
CA SER A 138 12.85 18.17 10.07
C SER A 138 13.63 17.46 8.96
N LEU A 139 13.11 16.37 8.39
CA LEU A 139 13.74 15.72 7.23
C LEU A 139 13.81 16.65 6.03
N TRP A 140 12.94 17.64 5.89
CA TRP A 140 12.95 18.61 4.79
C TRP A 140 13.60 19.95 5.13
N SER A 141 14.02 20.17 6.38
CA SER A 141 14.73 21.38 6.83
C SER A 141 16.24 21.33 6.51
N LYS A 142 17.01 22.32 6.97
CA LYS A 142 18.48 22.27 6.86
C LYS A 142 19.07 21.09 7.65
N ASP A 143 18.48 20.74 8.79
CA ASP A 143 19.00 19.67 9.67
C ASP A 143 18.95 18.30 8.98
N GLY A 144 17.93 18.06 8.17
CA GLY A 144 17.77 16.80 7.42
C GLY A 144 18.69 16.63 6.21
N GLU A 145 19.54 17.60 5.86
CA GLU A 145 20.32 17.58 4.60
C GLU A 145 21.17 16.31 4.45
N ARG A 146 21.94 15.96 5.48
CA ARG A 146 22.78 14.74 5.47
C ARG A 146 21.94 13.46 5.40
N ALA A 147 20.80 13.44 6.09
CA ALA A 147 19.88 12.30 6.06
C ALA A 147 19.26 12.12 4.67
N ARG A 148 18.81 13.21 4.04
CA ARG A 148 18.30 13.20 2.66
C ARG A 148 19.37 12.74 1.68
N ALA A 149 20.59 13.27 1.77
CA ALA A 149 21.70 12.85 0.90
C ALA A 149 21.97 11.34 1.03
N TRP A 150 21.98 10.81 2.25
CA TRP A 150 22.16 9.38 2.49
C TRP A 150 21.02 8.53 1.91
N LEU A 151 19.75 8.95 2.10
CA LEU A 151 18.58 8.26 1.55
C LEU A 151 18.57 8.29 0.02
N THR A 152 18.90 9.43 -0.58
CA THR A 152 19.00 9.58 -2.04
C THR A 152 20.15 8.74 -2.62
N ASN A 153 21.29 8.64 -1.92
CA ASN A 153 22.38 7.77 -2.34
C ASN A 153 22.00 6.27 -2.28
N ARG A 154 20.99 5.90 -1.47
CA ARG A 154 20.38 4.56 -1.49
C ARG A 154 19.33 4.37 -2.60
N GLY A 155 19.10 5.38 -3.44
CA GLY A 155 18.12 5.33 -4.53
C GLY A 155 16.69 5.68 -4.12
N LEU A 156 16.43 6.08 -2.88
CA LEU A 156 15.09 6.48 -2.43
C LEU A 156 14.75 7.89 -2.93
N LYS A 157 13.62 8.00 -3.64
CA LYS A 157 13.11 9.25 -4.20
C LYS A 157 12.29 10.03 -3.18
N ARG A 158 12.17 11.34 -3.40
CA ARG A 158 11.40 12.27 -2.55
C ARG A 158 9.96 11.81 -2.36
N GLU A 159 9.32 11.33 -3.44
CA GLU A 159 7.94 10.87 -3.45
C GLU A 159 7.76 9.63 -2.56
N THR A 160 8.72 8.70 -2.63
CA THR A 160 8.76 7.50 -1.78
C THR A 160 8.90 7.89 -0.31
N LEU A 161 9.84 8.79 0.02
CA LEU A 161 10.04 9.25 1.39
C LEU A 161 8.80 9.93 1.97
N LYS A 162 8.11 10.75 1.18
CA LYS A 162 6.83 11.37 1.57
C LYS A 162 5.71 10.35 1.74
N LYS A 163 5.58 9.41 0.78
CA LYS A 163 4.55 8.36 0.81
C LYS A 163 4.63 7.52 2.09
N PHE A 164 5.83 7.18 2.52
CA PHE A 164 6.07 6.40 3.73
C PHE A 164 6.32 7.25 4.98
N ARG A 165 6.11 8.57 4.91
CA ARG A 165 6.25 9.51 6.03
C ARG A 165 7.59 9.38 6.76
N VAL A 166 8.66 9.19 5.99
CA VAL A 166 10.02 9.12 6.54
C VAL A 166 10.35 10.46 7.17
N GLY A 167 10.91 10.42 8.38
CA GLY A 167 11.30 11.60 9.13
C GLY A 167 12.77 11.60 9.49
N TYR A 168 13.21 12.67 10.15
CA TYR A 168 14.55 12.79 10.72
C TYR A 168 14.46 13.40 12.11
N ASN A 169 15.18 12.80 13.06
CA ASN A 169 15.39 13.37 14.38
C ASN A 169 16.86 13.80 14.52
N PRO A 170 17.16 15.11 14.60
CA PRO A 170 18.53 15.59 14.67
C PRO A 170 19.21 15.30 16.01
N ASN A 171 18.44 15.27 17.10
CA ASN A 171 18.97 15.23 18.47
C ASN A 171 18.24 14.20 19.33
N VAL A 172 18.90 13.68 20.37
CA VAL A 172 18.22 12.80 21.34
C VAL A 172 17.16 13.61 22.09
N LEU A 173 15.91 13.13 22.10
CA LEU A 173 14.81 13.77 22.81
C LEU A 173 14.49 13.01 24.09
N LYS A 174 14.33 13.73 25.20
CA LYS A 174 13.83 13.20 26.47
C LYS A 174 12.33 13.43 26.55
N LEU A 175 11.54 12.36 26.62
CA LEU A 175 10.08 12.40 26.64
C LEU A 175 9.53 11.81 27.93
N ASP A 176 8.43 12.39 28.39
CA ASP A 176 7.69 11.93 29.57
C ASP A 176 6.84 10.71 29.20
N ALA A 177 7.06 9.59 29.88
CA ALA A 177 6.36 8.33 29.62
C ALA A 177 4.85 8.43 29.92
N SER A 178 4.45 9.18 30.95
CA SER A 178 3.06 9.32 31.36
C SER A 178 2.20 9.98 30.27
N LYS A 179 2.75 11.01 29.60
CA LYS A 179 2.09 11.71 28.48
C LYS A 179 1.87 10.83 27.26
N TRP A 180 2.61 9.73 27.16
CA TRP A 180 2.50 8.73 26.09
C TRP A 180 1.62 7.54 26.49
N GLY A 181 0.94 7.60 27.63
CA GLY A 181 0.12 6.49 28.14
C GLY A 181 0.95 5.26 28.52
N LEU A 182 2.24 5.43 28.83
CA LEU A 182 3.13 4.36 29.24
C LEU A 182 3.19 4.31 30.77
N SER A 183 3.07 3.11 31.34
CA SER A 183 3.19 2.87 32.78
C SER A 183 4.65 2.93 33.22
N SER A 184 5.19 4.14 33.39
CA SER A 184 6.55 4.37 33.88
C SER A 184 6.68 5.78 34.47
N ASP A 185 7.26 5.89 35.67
CA ASP A 185 7.54 7.19 36.32
C ASP A 185 8.80 7.87 35.77
N TYR A 186 9.56 7.18 34.92
CA TYR A 186 10.80 7.68 34.35
C TYR A 186 10.63 8.08 32.89
N PRO A 187 11.28 9.18 32.45
CA PRO A 187 11.29 9.58 31.06
C PRO A 187 12.01 8.54 30.18
N PHE A 188 11.68 8.51 28.90
CA PHE A 188 12.38 7.70 27.91
C PHE A 188 13.02 8.59 26.84
N TYR A 189 13.99 8.02 26.12
CA TYR A 189 14.78 8.76 25.14
C TYR A 189 14.51 8.29 23.72
N VAL A 190 14.16 9.23 22.84
CA VAL A 190 14.07 9.01 21.39
C VAL A 190 15.42 9.39 20.80
N GLN A 191 16.13 8.40 20.25
CA GLN A 191 17.48 8.59 19.71
C GLN A 191 17.47 9.45 18.44
N SER A 192 18.60 10.09 18.13
CA SER A 192 18.78 10.77 16.84
C SER A 192 18.94 9.77 15.70
N GLY A 193 18.44 10.12 14.51
CA GLY A 193 18.50 9.26 13.34
C GLY A 193 17.34 9.45 12.36
N ILE A 194 17.33 8.61 11.33
CA ILE A 194 16.24 8.57 10.34
C ILE A 194 15.07 7.79 10.96
N ILE A 195 13.87 8.35 10.82
CA ILE A 195 12.65 7.84 11.42
C ILE A 195 11.82 7.09 10.38
N LEU A 196 11.45 5.85 10.72
CA LEU A 196 10.78 4.90 9.85
C LEU A 196 9.51 4.41 10.55
N PRO A 197 8.37 5.11 10.34
CA PRO A 197 7.10 4.68 10.92
C PRO A 197 6.51 3.50 10.14
N THR A 198 5.92 2.56 10.85
CA THR A 198 5.05 1.51 10.29
C THR A 198 3.62 1.85 10.64
N ILE A 199 2.86 2.22 9.61
CA ILE A 199 1.47 2.64 9.71
C ILE A 199 0.63 1.61 8.96
N THR A 200 -0.33 1.02 9.65
CA THR A 200 -1.25 -0.01 9.14
C THR A 200 -2.61 0.18 9.79
N GLY A 201 -3.69 0.15 9.02
CA GLY A 201 -5.05 0.38 9.51
C GLY A 201 -5.24 1.78 10.11
N ASN A 202 -4.57 2.79 9.56
CA ASN A 202 -4.51 4.17 10.08
C ASN A 202 -3.92 4.32 11.50
N ALA A 203 -3.29 3.29 12.06
CA ALA A 203 -2.59 3.35 13.33
C ALA A 203 -1.07 3.22 13.13
N ILE A 204 -0.30 3.94 13.93
CA ILE A 204 1.16 3.74 14.02
C ILE A 204 1.40 2.55 14.93
N TRP A 205 1.93 1.46 14.38
CA TRP A 205 2.23 0.28 15.17
C TRP A 205 3.61 0.35 15.78
N LYS A 206 4.60 0.73 14.96
CA LYS A 206 5.98 0.87 15.41
C LYS A 206 6.67 2.04 14.73
N VAL A 207 7.66 2.59 15.42
CA VAL A 207 8.55 3.61 14.85
C VAL A 207 9.99 3.18 15.08
N ASN A 208 10.66 2.82 13.99
CA ASN A 208 12.07 2.47 13.99
C ASN A 208 12.94 3.70 13.73
N ILE A 209 14.10 3.76 14.38
CA ILE A 209 15.08 4.83 14.24
C ILE A 209 16.38 4.21 13.72
N ARG A 210 16.74 4.53 12.47
CA ARG A 210 18.05 4.20 11.91
C ARG A 210 19.07 5.22 12.42
N ARG A 211 19.94 4.77 13.33
CA ARG A 211 20.98 5.61 13.94
C ARG A 211 22.19 5.76 13.01
N PRO A 212 22.86 6.92 12.97
CA PRO A 212 24.07 7.12 12.17
C PRO A 212 25.32 6.54 12.85
N VAL A 213 25.26 5.26 13.25
CA VAL A 213 26.38 4.53 13.87
C VAL A 213 27.32 3.99 12.79
N LYS A 214 28.62 4.01 13.07
CA LYS A 214 29.65 3.39 12.23
C LYS A 214 29.63 1.86 12.46
N PRO A 215 30.09 1.06 11.48
CA PRO A 215 30.19 -0.39 11.66
C PRO A 215 31.07 -0.83 12.84
N THR A 216 31.99 0.03 13.27
CA THR A 216 32.90 -0.19 14.41
C THR A 216 32.27 0.09 15.76
N ASP A 217 31.11 0.73 15.80
CA ASP A 217 30.44 1.07 17.04
C ASP A 217 29.65 -0.15 17.53
N ASP A 218 29.79 -0.53 18.81
CA ASP A 218 28.97 -1.58 19.46
C ASP A 218 27.50 -1.16 19.69
N ALA A 219 27.11 0.00 19.14
CA ALA A 219 25.79 0.57 19.27
C ALA A 219 24.83 0.00 18.21
N PRO A 220 23.59 -0.35 18.57
CA PRO A 220 22.63 -0.92 17.63
C PRO A 220 22.30 0.07 16.51
N LYS A 221 22.30 -0.43 15.27
CA LYS A 221 22.00 0.32 14.04
C LYS A 221 20.57 0.83 13.99
N TYR A 222 19.64 0.07 14.57
CA TYR A 222 18.23 0.38 14.66
C TYR A 222 17.78 0.32 16.11
N VAL A 223 16.97 1.29 16.53
CA VAL A 223 16.31 1.28 17.83
C VAL A 223 14.84 1.61 17.66
N LEU A 224 14.01 1.06 18.55
CA LEU A 224 12.55 1.20 18.51
C LEU A 224 12.10 2.27 19.51
N ILE A 225 11.16 3.14 19.12
CA ILE A 225 10.52 4.06 20.08
C ILE A 225 9.72 3.24 21.11
N ARG A 226 9.95 3.52 22.40
CA ARG A 226 9.26 2.84 23.51
C ARG A 226 7.74 2.93 23.36
N GLY A 227 7.04 1.81 23.59
CA GLY A 227 5.59 1.69 23.40
C GLY A 227 5.16 1.26 22.01
N SER A 228 6.07 1.20 21.04
CA SER A 228 5.83 0.55 19.75
C SER A 228 5.50 -0.93 19.92
N ARG A 229 4.65 -1.45 19.04
CA ARG A 229 4.31 -2.87 18.90
C ARG A 229 4.89 -3.40 17.57
N PRO A 230 5.98 -4.18 17.61
CA PRO A 230 6.69 -4.61 16.40
C PRO A 230 5.99 -5.74 15.62
N THR A 231 4.77 -6.11 16.01
CA THR A 231 3.98 -7.19 15.41
C THR A 231 3.43 -6.84 14.04
N ALA A 232 3.30 -5.55 13.71
CA ALA A 232 2.76 -5.13 12.43
C ALA A 232 3.77 -5.23 11.30
N LEU A 233 3.26 -5.71 10.18
CA LEU A 233 3.97 -5.77 8.92
C LEU A 233 3.96 -4.38 8.26
N PHE A 234 5.15 -3.90 7.88
CA PHE A 234 5.31 -2.65 7.16
C PHE A 234 4.61 -2.71 5.80
N ASN A 235 3.87 -1.65 5.45
CA ASN A 235 3.12 -1.51 4.19
C ASN A 235 2.02 -2.57 3.99
N ALA A 236 1.53 -3.19 5.08
CA ALA A 236 0.52 -4.24 5.02
C ALA A 236 -0.82 -3.78 4.43
N ASP A 237 -1.21 -2.50 4.61
CA ASP A 237 -2.44 -1.94 4.03
C ASP A 237 -2.49 -2.02 2.49
N ARG A 238 -1.35 -2.21 1.84
CA ARG A 238 -1.27 -2.36 0.39
C ARG A 238 -1.29 -3.81 -0.07
N LEU A 239 -1.35 -4.79 0.83
CA LEU A 239 -1.47 -6.19 0.43
C LEU A 239 -2.83 -6.42 -0.22
N ILE A 240 -2.79 -6.98 -1.42
CA ILE A 240 -3.97 -7.37 -2.16
C ILE A 240 -4.04 -8.89 -2.13
N CYS A 241 -5.18 -9.41 -1.66
CA CYS A 241 -5.41 -10.84 -1.61
C CYS A 241 -5.17 -11.49 -2.98
N GLY A 242 -4.35 -12.55 -2.98
CA GLY A 242 -4.02 -13.33 -4.17
C GLY A 242 -3.18 -12.61 -5.24
N SER A 243 -2.62 -11.45 -4.90
CA SER A 243 -1.49 -10.88 -5.63
C SER A 243 -0.16 -11.31 -4.97
N PRO A 244 0.94 -11.45 -5.74
CA PRO A 244 2.26 -11.69 -5.16
C PRO A 244 2.66 -10.61 -4.15
N ALA A 245 3.40 -10.99 -3.10
CA ALA A 245 4.01 -10.07 -2.14
C ALA A 245 5.53 -10.29 -2.10
N GLY A 246 6.29 -9.19 -2.08
CA GLY A 246 7.74 -9.21 -1.92
C GLY A 246 8.10 -8.99 -0.45
N ILE A 247 8.91 -9.85 0.13
CA ILE A 247 9.38 -9.71 1.51
C ILE A 247 10.80 -9.16 1.49
N ALA A 248 11.03 -8.08 2.22
CA ALA A 248 12.35 -7.47 2.38
C ALA A 248 12.84 -7.57 3.83
N GLU A 249 14.16 -7.49 4.02
CA GLU A 249 14.81 -7.58 5.33
C GLU A 249 14.51 -6.37 6.24
N GLY A 250 14.30 -5.18 5.67
CA GLY A 250 14.04 -3.97 6.45
C GLY A 250 13.23 -2.92 5.69
N GLU A 251 12.82 -1.88 6.41
CA GLU A 251 11.85 -0.90 5.91
C GLU A 251 12.38 -0.13 4.71
N LEU A 252 13.68 0.21 4.70
CA LEU A 252 14.31 0.91 3.58
C LEU A 252 14.34 0.07 2.31
N ASP A 253 14.58 -1.23 2.42
CA ASP A 253 14.63 -2.13 1.27
C ASP A 253 13.22 -2.42 0.75
N ALA A 254 12.22 -2.53 1.65
CA ALA A 254 10.82 -2.60 1.28
C ALA A 254 10.36 -1.32 0.53
N MET A 255 10.76 -0.14 1.01
CA MET A 255 10.46 1.14 0.33
C MET A 255 11.10 1.21 -1.06
N LEU A 256 12.36 0.79 -1.19
CA LEU A 256 13.08 0.78 -2.47
C LEU A 256 12.45 -0.21 -3.45
N LEU A 257 12.11 -1.41 -3.00
CA LEU A 257 11.41 -2.39 -3.82
C LEU A 257 10.04 -1.86 -4.27
N GLN A 258 9.25 -1.29 -3.35
CA GLN A 258 7.95 -0.71 -3.69
C GLN A 258 8.09 0.42 -4.72
N GLN A 259 9.13 1.26 -4.60
CA GLN A 259 9.38 2.33 -5.56
C GLN A 259 9.59 1.79 -6.98
N GLU A 260 10.40 0.74 -7.14
CA GLU A 260 10.67 0.18 -8.46
C GLU A 260 9.47 -0.61 -9.00
N VAL A 261 8.70 -1.25 -8.13
CA VAL A 261 7.44 -1.89 -8.48
C VAL A 261 6.40 -0.86 -8.96
N ASP A 262 6.22 0.23 -8.22
CA ASP A 262 5.31 1.32 -8.57
C ASP A 262 5.72 1.93 -9.93
N ARG A 263 7.04 2.08 -10.16
CA ARG A 263 7.59 2.55 -11.44
C ARG A 263 7.35 1.58 -12.58
N ALA A 264 7.51 0.29 -12.35
CA ALA A 264 7.30 -0.76 -13.35
C ALA A 264 5.81 -1.08 -13.57
N CYS A 265 4.91 -0.43 -12.81
CA CYS A 265 3.47 -0.71 -12.78
C CYS A 265 3.14 -2.18 -12.54
N VAL A 266 3.99 -2.89 -11.81
CA VAL A 266 3.80 -4.29 -11.41
C VAL A 266 2.92 -4.33 -10.17
N VAL A 267 2.02 -5.31 -10.07
CA VAL A 267 1.22 -5.54 -8.86
C VAL A 267 1.98 -6.48 -7.94
N LEU A 268 2.89 -5.89 -7.16
CA LEU A 268 3.64 -6.52 -6.09
C LEU A 268 3.60 -5.57 -4.88
N THR A 269 3.35 -6.10 -3.69
CA THR A 269 3.44 -5.30 -2.47
C THR A 269 4.69 -5.69 -1.71
N ALA A 270 5.59 -4.74 -1.50
CA ALA A 270 6.80 -4.95 -0.71
C ALA A 270 6.51 -4.71 0.77
N VAL A 271 6.84 -5.69 1.61
CA VAL A 271 6.55 -5.71 3.05
C VAL A 271 7.76 -6.19 3.86
N THR A 272 7.79 -5.85 5.16
CA THR A 272 8.84 -6.32 6.08
C THR A 272 8.38 -6.28 7.54
N PHE A 273 8.92 -7.15 8.38
CA PHE A 273 8.78 -7.06 9.85
C PHE A 273 9.81 -6.11 10.47
N GLY A 274 10.73 -5.55 9.68
CA GLY A 274 11.84 -4.71 10.12
C GLY A 274 13.15 -5.48 10.26
N SER A 275 14.23 -4.74 10.51
CA SER A 275 15.59 -5.31 10.58
C SER A 275 15.72 -6.33 11.72
N CYS A 276 16.32 -7.50 11.43
CA CYS A 276 16.68 -8.48 12.44
C CYS A 276 17.82 -7.93 13.34
N SER A 277 17.49 -7.42 14.52
CA SER A 277 18.47 -7.26 15.60
C SER A 277 18.50 -8.55 16.39
N ALA A 278 19.35 -9.49 15.98
CA ALA A 278 19.59 -10.70 16.75
C ALA A 278 20.07 -10.31 18.16
N ARG A 279 19.27 -10.66 19.16
CA ARG A 279 19.65 -11.10 20.52
C ARG A 279 18.39 -11.71 21.12
N CYS A 280 18.25 -13.02 20.93
CA CYS A 280 17.49 -13.87 21.85
C CYS A 280 18.16 -13.85 23.22
#